data_AF-A0A956HWS3-F1
#
_entry.id   AF-A0A956HWS3-F1
#
_cell.length_a   1.000
_cell.length_b   1.000
_cell.length_c   1.000
_cell.angle_alpha   90.00
_cell.angle_beta   90.00
_cell.angle_gamma   90.00
#
_symmetry.space_group_name_H-M   'P 1'
#
loop_
_entity.id
_entity.type
_entity.pdbx_description
1 polymer ?
#
loop_
_entity_poly.entity_id
_entity_poly.type
_entity_poly.pdbx_seq_one_letter_code
_entity_poly.pdbx_strand_id
1 'polypeptide(L)'
;MARTVLLLGVVLLVGCKNDKDRPTHKESAEPQCTTALDCAPAGPCSTTECFAGQCRVNFAPKGESCDNETVCDGVATCDGSGHCIPGTPPVLDDQNACTVDTCDPKQGVSHQLTTVDDGDACTVDACDPRTGEVTHGPVDVDDGDDCTQDSCDRSRGVIHERKDSSYTCAGCPEGLHAASKRPNAQCEGLQTFCVPSCGSSFYSCDGCPKGYRAGATTTNPQCGSRTATQTFCVRE
;
A
#
# COMPACT_ATOMS: atom_id res chain seq x y z
N MET A 1 -78.26 -6.94 47.59
CA MET A 1 -79.13 -7.67 48.54
C MET A 1 -78.27 -8.68 49.27
N ALA A 2 -78.13 -8.51 50.58
CA ALA A 2 -77.47 -9.46 51.46
C ALA A 2 -78.29 -10.75 51.54
N ARG A 3 -77.65 -11.91 51.42
CA ARG A 3 -78.16 -13.17 51.98
C ARG A 3 -77.02 -14.01 52.53
N THR A 4 -76.81 -13.77 53.82
CA THR A 4 -76.46 -14.71 54.88
C THR A 4 -76.76 -16.18 54.54
N VAL A 5 -75.75 -17.04 54.63
CA VAL A 5 -75.94 -18.46 54.96
C VAL A 5 -75.02 -18.77 56.15
N LEU A 6 -75.65 -19.33 57.18
CA LEU A 6 -75.19 -19.49 58.54
C LEU A 6 -74.87 -20.99 58.78
N LEU A 7 -73.67 -21.25 59.29
CA LEU A 7 -73.18 -22.38 60.11
C LEU A 7 -73.42 -23.85 59.70
N LEU A 8 -72.33 -24.62 59.67
CA LEU A 8 -71.97 -25.73 60.58
C LEU A 8 -70.54 -26.15 60.17
N GLY A 9 -69.47 -26.07 60.97
CA GLY A 9 -69.36 -26.52 62.35
C GLY A 9 -68.73 -27.93 62.42
N VAL A 10 -67.51 -28.12 61.87
CA VAL A 10 -66.68 -29.29 62.19
C VAL A 10 -65.31 -28.80 62.64
N VAL A 11 -65.15 -28.70 63.96
CA VAL A 11 -63.87 -28.48 64.62
C VAL A 11 -63.13 -29.83 64.62
N LEU A 12 -62.22 -30.05 63.67
CA LEU A 12 -61.21 -31.09 63.84
C LEU A 12 -60.14 -30.51 64.78
N LEU A 13 -60.18 -30.93 66.03
CA LEU A 13 -59.07 -30.80 66.99
C LEU A 13 -57.93 -31.71 66.52
N VAL A 14 -57.15 -31.26 65.54
CA VAL A 14 -55.79 -31.79 65.38
C VAL A 14 -54.97 -31.12 66.46
N GLY A 15 -54.78 -31.85 67.56
CA GLY A 15 -53.98 -31.38 68.69
C GLY A 15 -52.59 -30.96 68.21
N CYS A 16 -52.17 -29.75 68.59
CA CYS A 16 -50.77 -29.37 68.57
C CYS A 16 -50.02 -30.32 69.51
N LYS A 17 -49.42 -31.38 68.96
CA LYS A 17 -48.40 -32.11 69.68
C LYS A 17 -47.24 -31.12 69.84
N ASN A 18 -46.98 -30.73 71.08
CA ASN A 18 -45.82 -29.94 71.44
C ASN A 18 -44.57 -30.75 71.07
N ASP A 19 -44.09 -30.59 69.84
CA ASP A 19 -42.76 -31.03 69.41
C ASP A 19 -41.74 -30.13 70.11
N LYS A 20 -41.45 -30.45 71.37
CA LYS A 20 -40.23 -29.99 72.05
C LYS A 20 -38.96 -30.68 71.52
N ASP A 21 -39.10 -31.57 70.55
CA ASP A 21 -38.02 -32.11 69.74
C ASP A 21 -38.14 -31.61 68.29
N ARG A 22 -38.48 -30.33 68.09
CA ARG A 22 -37.99 -29.63 66.89
C ARG A 22 -36.48 -29.71 66.99
N PRO A 23 -35.75 -30.43 66.11
CA PRO A 23 -34.32 -30.28 66.07
C PRO A 23 -34.11 -28.78 65.92
N THR A 24 -33.44 -28.17 66.88
CA THR A 24 -32.79 -26.91 66.59
C THR A 24 -31.96 -27.25 65.37
N HIS A 25 -32.40 -26.83 64.18
CA HIS A 25 -31.46 -26.45 63.15
C HIS A 25 -30.68 -25.33 63.85
N LYS A 26 -29.66 -25.75 64.60
CA LYS A 26 -28.47 -24.99 64.79
C LYS A 26 -28.15 -24.62 63.37
N GLU A 27 -28.42 -23.37 63.02
CA GLU A 27 -27.90 -22.74 61.83
C GLU A 27 -26.38 -22.75 62.03
N SER A 28 -25.81 -23.95 61.91
CA SER A 28 -24.44 -24.14 61.50
C SER A 28 -24.55 -23.68 60.06
N ALA A 29 -24.34 -22.39 59.83
CA ALA A 29 -24.21 -21.86 58.49
C ALA A 29 -23.18 -22.76 57.81
N GLU A 30 -23.65 -23.67 56.95
CA GLU A 30 -22.74 -24.48 56.16
C GLU A 30 -21.88 -23.47 55.40
N PRO A 31 -20.55 -23.58 55.47
CA PRO A 31 -19.69 -22.65 54.77
C PRO A 31 -20.06 -22.71 53.28
N GLN A 32 -20.37 -21.55 52.71
CA GLN A 32 -20.79 -21.43 51.30
C GLN A 32 -19.68 -21.84 50.33
N CYS A 33 -18.44 -21.94 50.81
CA CYS A 33 -17.28 -22.44 50.07
C CYS A 33 -16.32 -23.15 51.03
N THR A 34 -15.51 -24.04 50.48
CA THR A 34 -14.34 -24.65 51.14
C THR A 34 -13.04 -24.32 50.41
N THR A 35 -13.14 -24.00 49.12
CA THR A 35 -12.06 -23.58 48.24
C THR A 35 -12.50 -22.42 47.37
N ALA A 36 -11.56 -21.70 46.77
CA ALA A 36 -11.85 -20.63 45.81
C ALA A 36 -12.64 -21.13 44.57
N LEU A 37 -12.52 -22.40 44.21
CA LEU A 37 -13.23 -23.01 43.08
C LEU A 37 -14.73 -23.19 43.36
N ASP A 38 -15.14 -23.20 44.63
CA ASP A 38 -16.55 -23.24 45.03
C ASP A 38 -17.23 -21.88 44.85
N CYS A 39 -16.43 -20.81 44.64
CA CYS A 39 -16.91 -19.47 44.35
C CYS A 39 -17.06 -19.26 42.84
N ALA A 40 -17.89 -18.28 42.44
CA ALA A 40 -18.07 -17.93 41.03
C ALA A 40 -16.72 -17.63 40.34
N PRO A 41 -16.58 -17.96 39.05
CA PRO A 41 -15.35 -17.71 38.31
C PRO A 41 -15.07 -16.21 38.26
N ALA A 42 -13.83 -15.85 38.55
CA ALA A 42 -13.39 -14.48 38.51
C ALA A 42 -13.04 -14.05 37.07
N GLY A 43 -13.40 -12.82 36.68
CA GLY A 43 -13.00 -12.22 35.41
C GLY A 43 -11.59 -11.61 35.48
N PRO A 44 -11.05 -11.06 34.38
CA PRO A 44 -9.67 -10.55 34.33
C PRO A 44 -9.38 -9.39 35.32
N CYS A 45 -10.42 -8.72 35.84
CA CYS A 45 -10.31 -7.65 36.83
C CYS A 45 -10.67 -8.05 38.26
N SER A 46 -10.77 -9.34 38.54
CA SER A 46 -11.15 -9.83 39.85
C SER A 46 -10.54 -11.21 40.13
N THR A 47 -10.35 -11.53 41.39
CA THR A 47 -10.12 -12.90 41.85
C THR A 47 -11.16 -13.24 42.91
N THR A 48 -11.50 -14.52 43.04
CA THR A 48 -12.38 -15.02 44.10
C THR A 48 -11.57 -15.87 45.07
N GLU A 49 -11.76 -15.68 46.37
CA GLU A 49 -11.15 -16.49 47.42
C GLU A 49 -12.21 -16.96 48.41
N CYS A 50 -12.02 -18.16 48.96
CA CYS A 50 -12.83 -18.63 50.08
C CYS A 50 -12.15 -18.25 51.39
N PHE A 51 -12.78 -17.35 52.14
CA PHE A 51 -12.27 -16.91 53.43
C PHE A 51 -13.31 -17.16 54.51
N ALA A 52 -12.96 -17.96 55.53
CA ALA A 52 -13.85 -18.34 56.64
C ALA A 52 -15.21 -18.91 56.20
N GLY A 53 -15.24 -19.65 55.09
CA GLY A 53 -16.47 -20.25 54.57
C GLY A 53 -17.39 -19.30 53.80
N GLN A 54 -16.88 -18.12 53.44
CA GLN A 54 -17.58 -17.14 52.60
C GLN A 54 -16.75 -16.79 51.37
N CYS A 55 -17.42 -16.65 50.23
CA CYS A 55 -16.78 -16.17 49.01
C CYS A 55 -16.51 -14.68 49.11
N ARG A 56 -15.24 -14.31 48.98
CA ARG A 56 -14.78 -12.92 48.91
C ARG A 56 -14.27 -12.63 47.50
N VAL A 57 -14.69 -11.49 46.97
CA VAL A 57 -14.18 -10.93 45.71
C VAL A 57 -13.05 -9.96 46.02
N ASN A 58 -11.92 -10.12 45.34
CA ASN A 58 -10.80 -9.19 45.37
C ASN A 58 -10.69 -8.54 44.00
N PHE A 59 -10.93 -7.23 43.91
CA PHE A 59 -10.84 -6.50 42.65
C PHE A 59 -9.39 -6.14 42.33
N ALA A 60 -9.03 -6.25 41.06
CA ALA A 60 -7.75 -5.75 40.56
C ALA A 60 -7.71 -4.22 40.71
N PRO A 61 -6.55 -3.64 41.05
CA PRO A 61 -6.38 -2.20 41.13
C PRO A 61 -6.72 -1.50 39.81
N LYS A 62 -7.11 -0.24 39.93
CA LYS A 62 -7.39 0.61 38.76
C LYS A 62 -6.13 0.73 37.89
N GLY A 63 -6.29 0.48 36.58
CA GLY A 63 -5.21 0.55 35.59
C GLY A 63 -4.47 -0.76 35.35
N GLU A 64 -4.80 -1.84 36.06
CA GLU A 64 -4.27 -3.16 35.74
C GLU A 64 -4.78 -3.63 34.38
N SER A 65 -3.93 -4.28 33.59
CA SER A 65 -4.29 -4.76 32.25
C SER A 65 -5.30 -5.90 32.36
N CYS A 66 -6.39 -5.78 31.62
CA CYS A 66 -7.36 -6.85 31.39
C CYS A 66 -7.57 -7.09 29.90
N ASP A 67 -6.56 -6.71 29.11
CA ASP A 67 -6.55 -6.73 27.67
C ASP A 67 -6.61 -8.16 27.12
N ASN A 68 -7.29 -8.33 26.00
CA ASN A 68 -7.49 -9.60 25.30
C ASN A 68 -6.36 -9.91 24.29
N GLU A 69 -5.19 -9.31 24.48
CA GLU A 69 -4.01 -9.40 23.61
C GLU A 69 -4.24 -8.93 22.16
N THR A 70 -5.29 -8.14 21.90
CA THR A 70 -5.42 -7.40 20.65
C THR A 70 -5.22 -5.91 20.88
N VAL A 71 -4.30 -5.31 20.13
CA VAL A 71 -4.08 -3.86 20.20
C VAL A 71 -5.14 -3.06 19.41
N CYS A 72 -5.94 -3.73 18.60
CA CYS A 72 -6.85 -3.11 17.63
C CYS A 72 -8.16 -2.57 18.23
N ASP A 73 -8.57 -3.04 19.40
CA ASP A 73 -9.72 -2.52 20.16
C ASP A 73 -9.29 -1.60 21.33
N GLY A 74 -7.97 -1.37 21.45
CA GLY A 74 -7.37 -0.48 22.43
C GLY A 74 -7.17 -1.14 23.79
N VAL A 75 -6.09 -0.74 24.48
CA VAL A 75 -5.65 -1.39 25.72
C VAL A 75 -6.73 -1.30 26.81
N ALA A 76 -7.32 -2.44 27.16
CA ALA A 76 -8.33 -2.53 28.20
C ALA A 76 -7.72 -2.54 29.60
N THR A 77 -8.31 -1.79 30.54
CA THR A 77 -7.83 -1.69 31.92
C THR A 77 -8.94 -1.79 32.96
N CYS A 78 -8.59 -2.27 34.16
CA CYS A 78 -9.53 -2.41 35.26
C CYS A 78 -9.91 -1.06 35.89
N ASP A 79 -11.16 -0.90 36.31
CA ASP A 79 -11.67 0.31 36.96
C ASP A 79 -11.44 0.37 38.49
N GLY A 80 -10.96 -0.73 39.09
CA GLY A 80 -10.84 -0.89 40.55
C GLY A 80 -12.09 -1.44 41.25
N SER A 81 -13.18 -1.66 40.51
CA SER A 81 -14.47 -2.19 40.98
C SER A 81 -14.83 -3.54 40.34
N GLY A 82 -13.89 -4.15 39.61
CA GLY A 82 -14.05 -5.45 38.96
C GLY A 82 -14.48 -5.38 37.49
N HIS A 83 -14.62 -4.19 36.91
CA HIS A 83 -14.95 -4.05 35.49
C HIS A 83 -13.70 -3.83 34.65
N CYS A 84 -13.61 -4.56 33.55
CA CYS A 84 -12.63 -4.31 32.50
C CYS A 84 -13.21 -3.26 31.55
N ILE A 85 -12.55 -2.09 31.46
CA ILE A 85 -12.97 -0.98 30.62
C ILE A 85 -12.16 -1.03 29.33
N PRO A 86 -12.81 -1.12 28.15
CA PRO A 86 -12.12 -1.06 26.86
C PRO A 86 -11.30 0.22 26.72
N GLY A 87 -10.15 0.11 26.07
CA GLY A 87 -9.36 1.26 25.67
C GLY A 87 -9.99 2.02 24.50
N THR A 88 -9.27 3.04 24.02
CA THR A 88 -9.59 3.68 22.75
C THR A 88 -8.87 2.92 21.63
N PRO A 89 -9.59 2.36 20.65
CA PRO A 89 -8.98 1.75 19.47
C PRO A 89 -8.06 2.73 18.73
N PRO A 90 -6.95 2.26 18.11
CA PRO A 90 -6.20 3.08 17.18
C PRO A 90 -7.06 3.46 15.96
N VAL A 91 -6.75 4.61 15.35
CA VAL A 91 -7.39 5.01 14.09
C VAL A 91 -6.85 4.10 12.99
N LEU A 92 -7.75 3.38 12.31
CA LEU A 92 -7.38 2.47 11.22
C LEU A 92 -7.16 3.19 9.90
N ASP A 93 -7.97 4.19 9.60
CA ASP A 93 -7.96 4.90 8.33
C ASP A 93 -6.88 6.01 8.33
N ASP A 94 -5.86 5.90 7.49
CA ASP A 94 -4.83 6.94 7.34
C ASP A 94 -5.22 8.08 6.39
N GLN A 95 -6.45 8.04 5.86
CA GLN A 95 -7.00 8.97 4.87
C GLN A 95 -6.27 8.95 3.53
N ASN A 96 -5.49 7.90 3.25
CA ASN A 96 -4.88 7.67 1.96
C ASN A 96 -5.73 6.66 1.17
N ALA A 97 -6.45 7.13 0.15
CA ALA A 97 -7.26 6.27 -0.69
C ALA A 97 -6.45 5.23 -1.51
N CYS A 98 -5.12 5.36 -1.52
CA CYS A 98 -4.21 4.44 -2.17
C CYS A 98 -3.66 3.35 -1.25
N THR A 99 -4.03 3.32 0.04
CA THR A 99 -3.62 2.27 0.98
C THR A 99 -4.77 1.32 1.29
N VAL A 100 -4.40 0.09 1.63
CA VAL A 100 -5.27 -0.86 2.31
C VAL A 100 -4.89 -0.86 3.77
N ASP A 101 -5.84 -0.43 4.59
CA ASP A 101 -5.67 -0.32 6.02
C ASP A 101 -6.13 -1.58 6.72
N THR A 102 -5.23 -2.16 7.52
CA THR A 102 -5.48 -3.37 8.27
C THR A 102 -4.96 -3.22 9.69
N CYS A 103 -5.50 -4.01 10.62
CA CYS A 103 -4.95 -4.10 11.96
C CYS A 103 -4.70 -5.57 12.30
N ASP A 104 -3.43 -5.91 12.45
CA ASP A 104 -3.04 -7.19 13.01
C ASP A 104 -3.22 -7.14 14.54
N PRO A 105 -3.87 -8.13 15.16
CA PRO A 105 -4.10 -8.14 16.61
C PRO A 105 -2.85 -7.91 17.45
N LYS A 106 -1.67 -8.33 16.99
CA LYS A 106 -0.41 -8.24 17.75
C LYS A 106 0.50 -7.12 17.27
N GLN A 107 0.58 -6.90 15.95
CA GLN A 107 1.48 -5.92 15.33
C GLN A 107 0.84 -4.54 15.22
N GLY A 108 -0.49 -4.45 15.29
CA GLY A 108 -1.24 -3.21 15.20
C GLY A 108 -1.56 -2.80 13.78
N VAL A 109 -1.82 -1.50 13.62
CA VAL A 109 -2.29 -0.90 12.36
C VAL A 109 -1.17 -0.91 11.31
N SER A 110 -1.52 -1.29 10.09
CA SER A 110 -0.66 -1.26 8.92
C SER A 110 -1.42 -0.66 7.74
N HIS A 111 -0.74 0.24 7.02
CA HIS A 111 -1.24 0.92 5.83
C HIS A 111 -0.37 0.48 4.65
N GLN A 112 -0.90 -0.41 3.80
CA GLN A 112 -0.14 -0.96 2.70
C GLN A 112 -0.55 -0.31 1.39
N LEU A 113 0.41 0.26 0.64
CA LEU A 113 0.12 0.80 -0.69
C LEU A 113 -0.50 -0.27 -1.59
N THR A 114 -1.62 0.08 -2.20
CA THR A 114 -2.23 -0.70 -3.27
C THR A 114 -1.31 -0.67 -4.48
N THR A 115 -1.06 -1.83 -5.08
CA THR A 115 -0.32 -1.88 -6.34
C THR A 115 -1.18 -1.24 -7.44
N VAL A 116 -0.61 -0.23 -8.10
CA VAL A 116 -1.25 0.49 -9.22
C VAL A 116 -0.51 0.28 -10.54
N ASP A 117 0.49 -0.58 -10.50
CA ASP A 117 1.33 -0.97 -11.62
C ASP A 117 0.49 -1.68 -12.69
N ASP A 118 0.47 -1.14 -13.91
CA ASP A 118 -0.23 -1.75 -15.06
C ASP A 118 0.64 -2.78 -15.82
N GLY A 119 1.90 -2.93 -15.42
CA GLY A 119 2.88 -3.81 -16.02
C GLY A 119 3.50 -3.28 -17.30
N ASP A 120 3.24 -2.04 -17.71
CA ASP A 120 3.90 -1.38 -18.84
C ASP A 120 5.10 -0.56 -18.33
N ALA A 121 6.32 -1.02 -18.65
CA ALA A 121 7.54 -0.30 -18.27
C ALA A 121 7.67 1.09 -18.94
N CYS A 122 6.75 1.43 -19.85
CA CYS A 122 6.65 2.71 -20.54
C CYS A 122 5.65 3.68 -19.90
N THR A 123 5.08 3.34 -18.75
CA THR A 123 4.20 4.22 -17.99
C THR A 123 4.81 4.58 -16.63
N VAL A 124 4.37 5.73 -16.12
CA VAL A 124 4.54 6.13 -14.73
C VAL A 124 3.18 5.99 -14.08
N ASP A 125 3.12 5.09 -13.12
CA ASP A 125 1.88 4.76 -12.43
C ASP A 125 1.77 5.57 -11.15
N ALA A 126 0.63 6.23 -10.99
CA ALA A 126 0.39 7.10 -9.87
C ALA A 126 -1.02 6.91 -9.34
N CYS A 127 -1.17 7.09 -8.04
CA CYS A 127 -2.45 7.09 -7.35
C CYS A 127 -2.61 8.39 -6.58
N ASP A 128 -3.74 9.07 -6.75
CA ASP A 128 -4.08 10.25 -5.97
C ASP A 128 -4.47 9.83 -4.54
N PRO A 129 -3.72 10.22 -3.50
CA PRO A 129 -3.95 9.77 -2.14
C PRO A 129 -5.27 10.28 -1.53
N ARG A 130 -5.92 11.28 -2.13
CA ARG A 130 -7.20 11.81 -1.65
C ARG A 130 -8.39 11.16 -2.33
N THR A 131 -8.29 10.87 -3.62
CA THR A 131 -9.42 10.37 -4.43
C THR A 131 -9.33 8.88 -4.72
N GLY A 132 -8.13 8.29 -4.66
CA GLY A 132 -7.85 6.92 -5.08
C GLY A 132 -7.82 6.76 -6.60
N GLU A 133 -7.83 7.87 -7.35
CA GLU A 133 -7.74 7.83 -8.81
C GLU A 133 -6.37 7.32 -9.23
N VAL A 134 -6.36 6.27 -10.04
CA VAL A 134 -5.16 5.67 -10.60
C VAL A 134 -4.93 6.21 -12.01
N THR A 135 -3.69 6.57 -12.31
CA THR A 135 -3.26 7.06 -13.62
C THR A 135 -2.02 6.32 -14.09
N HIS A 136 -1.94 6.08 -15.40
CA HIS A 136 -0.84 5.42 -16.10
C HIS A 136 -0.40 6.36 -17.23
N GLY A 137 0.50 7.28 -16.90
CA GLY A 137 0.97 8.30 -17.84
C GLY A 137 2.17 7.79 -18.64
N PRO A 138 2.30 8.09 -19.95
CA PRO A 138 3.49 7.70 -20.69
C PRO A 138 4.75 8.31 -20.06
N VAL A 139 5.81 7.52 -19.94
CA VAL A 139 7.13 7.99 -19.53
C VAL A 139 7.72 8.88 -20.63
N ASP A 140 8.48 9.90 -20.23
CA ASP A 140 9.30 10.64 -21.18
C ASP A 140 10.46 9.74 -21.62
N VAL A 141 10.52 9.46 -22.92
CA VAL A 141 11.52 8.55 -23.50
C VAL A 141 12.76 9.30 -23.99
N ASP A 142 12.67 10.62 -24.16
CA ASP A 142 13.74 11.45 -24.72
C ASP A 142 14.85 11.65 -23.69
N ASP A 143 16.09 11.25 -24.00
CA ASP A 143 17.24 11.49 -23.11
C ASP A 143 17.92 12.86 -23.31
N GLY A 144 17.40 13.65 -24.24
CA GLY A 144 17.92 14.95 -24.63
C GLY A 144 19.16 14.89 -25.52
N ASP A 145 19.62 13.71 -25.94
CA ASP A 145 20.68 13.54 -26.93
C ASP A 145 20.09 13.26 -28.31
N ASP A 146 20.02 14.27 -29.19
CA ASP A 146 19.58 14.05 -30.58
C ASP A 146 20.36 12.95 -31.35
N CYS A 147 21.53 12.51 -30.84
CA CYS A 147 22.29 11.39 -31.38
C CYS A 147 21.81 10.00 -30.97
N THR A 148 20.86 9.89 -30.06
CA THR A 148 20.16 8.66 -29.75
C THR A 148 18.83 8.61 -30.51
N GLN A 149 18.37 7.40 -30.76
CA GLN A 149 17.01 7.09 -31.13
C GLN A 149 16.35 6.51 -29.90
N ASP A 150 15.42 7.28 -29.36
CA ASP A 150 14.71 6.90 -28.16
C ASP A 150 13.44 6.14 -28.50
N SER A 151 13.18 5.12 -27.70
CA SER A 151 11.99 4.31 -27.80
C SER A 151 11.67 3.73 -26.44
N CYS A 152 10.49 3.13 -26.34
CA CYS A 152 10.15 2.38 -25.16
C CYS A 152 9.55 1.03 -25.55
N ASP A 153 10.09 -0.01 -24.92
CA ASP A 153 9.59 -1.37 -25.01
C ASP A 153 8.83 -1.69 -23.72
N ARG A 154 7.59 -2.16 -23.84
CA ARG A 154 6.69 -2.37 -22.69
C ARG A 154 7.25 -3.29 -21.60
N SER A 155 8.21 -4.16 -21.93
CA SER A 155 8.81 -5.10 -20.97
C SER A 155 10.20 -4.68 -20.53
N ARG A 156 10.95 -3.96 -21.38
CA ARG A 156 12.33 -3.56 -21.10
C ARG A 156 12.46 -2.12 -20.61
N GLY A 157 11.42 -1.31 -20.78
CA GLY A 157 11.39 0.10 -20.46
C GLY A 157 12.01 0.96 -21.56
N VAL A 158 12.48 2.14 -21.15
CA VAL A 158 13.09 3.13 -22.03
C VAL A 158 14.41 2.62 -22.61
N ILE A 159 14.57 2.77 -23.92
CA ILE A 159 15.75 2.34 -24.69
C ILE A 159 16.28 3.53 -25.47
N HIS A 160 17.58 3.81 -25.29
CA HIS A 160 18.32 4.84 -26.00
C HIS A 160 19.38 4.19 -26.90
N GLU A 161 19.11 4.12 -28.20
CA GLU A 161 20.02 3.51 -29.17
C GLU A 161 20.81 4.57 -29.93
N ARG A 162 22.13 4.47 -29.93
CA ARG A 162 22.97 5.38 -30.71
C ARG A 162 22.64 5.28 -32.19
N LYS A 163 22.41 6.42 -32.84
CA LYS A 163 22.31 6.49 -34.30
C LYS A 163 23.69 6.17 -34.90
N ASP A 164 23.74 5.11 -35.68
CA ASP A 164 24.98 4.64 -36.30
C ASP A 164 25.15 5.16 -37.72
N SER A 165 26.41 5.36 -38.09
CA SER A 165 26.77 5.72 -39.47
C SER A 165 26.61 4.51 -40.39
N SER A 166 26.18 4.74 -41.63
CA SER A 166 25.91 3.66 -42.58
C SER A 166 26.28 4.03 -44.01
N TYR A 167 26.40 3.02 -44.88
CA TYR A 167 26.60 3.21 -46.31
C TYR A 167 25.34 2.82 -47.08
N THR A 168 24.98 3.61 -48.10
CA THR A 168 23.76 3.39 -48.89
C THR A 168 23.95 3.87 -50.33
N CYS A 169 23.29 3.18 -51.26
CA CYS A 169 23.22 3.59 -52.67
C CYS A 169 22.04 4.54 -52.96
N ALA A 170 21.01 4.58 -52.09
CA ALA A 170 19.75 5.29 -52.34
C ALA A 170 19.71 6.73 -51.77
N GLY A 171 20.79 7.16 -51.10
CA GLY A 171 20.81 8.39 -50.32
C GLY A 171 20.53 8.14 -48.84
N CYS A 172 20.82 9.14 -48.00
CA CYS A 172 20.71 9.01 -46.56
C CYS A 172 19.25 9.03 -46.10
N PRO A 173 18.86 8.11 -45.19
CA PRO A 173 17.53 8.14 -44.60
C PRO A 173 17.39 9.33 -43.64
N GLU A 174 16.16 9.60 -43.21
CA GLU A 174 15.85 10.69 -42.27
C GLU A 174 16.68 10.56 -40.98
N GLY A 175 17.15 11.70 -40.46
CA GLY A 175 18.05 11.73 -39.30
C GLY A 175 19.53 11.52 -39.60
N LEU A 176 19.91 11.19 -40.85
CA LEU A 176 21.29 11.17 -41.32
C LEU A 176 21.52 12.17 -42.46
N HIS A 177 22.79 12.50 -42.70
CA HIS A 177 23.22 13.32 -43.83
C HIS A 177 24.44 12.73 -44.53
N ALA A 178 24.64 13.10 -45.80
CA ALA A 178 25.79 12.65 -46.54
C ALA A 178 27.06 13.34 -46.04
N ALA A 179 27.97 12.59 -45.42
CA ALA A 179 29.31 13.06 -45.09
C ALA A 179 30.28 12.87 -46.27
N SER A 180 30.06 11.85 -47.10
CA SER A 180 30.81 11.63 -48.34
C SER A 180 30.05 10.75 -49.34
N LYS A 181 30.48 10.79 -50.61
CA LYS A 181 29.99 10.04 -51.77
C LYS A 181 31.21 9.55 -52.56
N ARG A 182 31.30 8.25 -52.82
CA ARG A 182 32.41 7.62 -53.55
C ARG A 182 31.89 6.70 -54.65
N PRO A 183 32.59 6.57 -55.80
CA PRO A 183 32.24 5.58 -56.81
C PRO A 183 32.26 4.16 -56.20
N ASN A 184 31.22 3.39 -56.48
CA ASN A 184 31.12 1.99 -56.06
C ASN A 184 30.47 1.20 -57.19
N ALA A 185 30.98 0.02 -57.54
CA ALA A 185 30.43 -0.78 -58.63
C ALA A 185 29.06 -1.41 -58.30
N GLN A 186 28.70 -1.52 -57.03
CA GLN A 186 27.44 -2.12 -56.55
C GLN A 186 26.28 -1.12 -56.48
N CYS A 187 26.58 0.17 -56.37
CA CYS A 187 25.63 1.26 -56.52
C CYS A 187 25.84 1.79 -57.93
N GLU A 188 24.92 1.68 -58.88
CA GLU A 188 25.10 2.15 -60.27
C GLU A 188 25.43 3.67 -60.36
N GLY A 189 26.65 4.08 -59.96
CA GLY A 189 27.00 5.46 -59.58
C GLY A 189 27.81 5.57 -58.27
N LEU A 190 27.27 6.34 -57.31
CA LEU A 190 27.95 6.70 -56.07
C LEU A 190 27.34 5.99 -54.86
N GLN A 191 28.19 5.45 -53.99
CA GLN A 191 27.83 5.04 -52.63
C GLN A 191 27.98 6.23 -51.68
N THR A 192 26.99 6.47 -50.84
CA THR A 192 26.98 7.55 -49.85
C THR A 192 27.31 7.02 -48.47
N PHE A 193 28.22 7.68 -47.75
CA PHE A 193 28.44 7.50 -46.33
C PHE A 193 27.57 8.49 -45.56
N CYS A 194 26.63 7.95 -44.79
CA CYS A 194 25.66 8.68 -44.01
C CYS A 194 26.09 8.69 -42.55
N VAL A 195 26.10 9.86 -41.94
CA VAL A 195 26.38 10.02 -40.52
C VAL A 195 25.20 10.73 -39.83
N PRO A 196 24.99 10.52 -38.52
CA PRO A 196 23.91 11.14 -37.79
C PRO A 196 23.92 12.68 -37.90
N SER A 197 22.74 13.25 -38.12
CA SER A 197 22.51 14.71 -38.17
C SER A 197 22.27 15.28 -36.78
N CYS A 198 23.22 15.08 -35.88
CA CYS A 198 23.10 15.40 -34.45
C CYS A 198 24.44 15.90 -33.89
N GLY A 199 24.44 16.35 -32.63
CA GLY A 199 25.63 16.86 -31.94
C GLY A 199 25.89 18.35 -32.16
N SER A 200 27.02 18.86 -31.66
CA SER A 200 27.30 20.31 -31.68
C SER A 200 27.69 20.84 -33.07
N SER A 201 28.36 20.02 -33.87
CA SER A 201 28.75 20.35 -35.24
C SER A 201 29.15 19.12 -36.04
N PHE A 202 29.03 19.20 -37.36
CA PHE A 202 29.44 18.16 -38.30
C PHE A 202 29.68 18.74 -39.70
N TYR A 203 30.21 17.92 -40.61
CA TYR A 203 30.35 18.28 -42.03
C TYR A 203 29.31 17.56 -42.89
N SER A 204 28.64 18.30 -43.75
CA SER A 204 27.64 17.76 -44.67
C SER A 204 27.93 18.13 -46.12
N CYS A 205 27.70 17.18 -47.03
CA CYS A 205 27.76 17.37 -48.48
C CYS A 205 26.45 17.88 -49.09
N ASP A 206 25.33 17.78 -48.37
CA ASP A 206 23.99 18.13 -48.87
C ASP A 206 23.46 19.43 -48.26
N GLY A 207 24.31 20.17 -47.53
CA GLY A 207 23.93 21.36 -46.77
C GLY A 207 23.54 21.03 -45.33
N CYS A 208 23.28 22.07 -44.53
CA CYS A 208 22.94 21.88 -43.13
C CYS A 208 21.45 21.56 -42.96
N PRO A 209 21.11 20.52 -42.19
CA PRO A 209 19.72 20.22 -41.87
C PRO A 209 19.14 21.29 -40.94
N LYS A 210 17.83 21.25 -40.74
CA LYS A 210 17.12 22.15 -39.83
C LYS A 210 17.72 22.08 -38.41
N GLY A 211 17.82 23.22 -37.74
CA GLY A 211 18.46 23.33 -36.42
C GLY A 211 19.98 23.50 -36.47
N TYR A 212 20.56 23.57 -37.68
CA TYR A 212 21.98 23.87 -37.89
C TYR A 212 22.13 25.01 -38.89
N ARG A 213 22.99 25.96 -38.56
CA ARG A 213 23.40 27.01 -39.50
C ARG A 213 24.65 26.60 -40.28
N ALA A 214 24.72 27.07 -41.52
CA ALA A 214 25.91 26.91 -42.34
C ALA A 214 27.05 27.82 -41.85
N GLY A 215 28.19 27.21 -41.55
CA GLY A 215 29.46 27.87 -41.26
C GLY A 215 30.34 27.94 -42.50
N ALA A 216 31.61 27.55 -42.34
CA ALA A 216 32.57 27.54 -43.44
C ALA A 216 32.23 26.47 -44.50
N THR A 217 32.46 26.81 -45.76
CA THR A 217 32.34 25.89 -46.90
C THR A 217 33.69 25.67 -47.56
N THR A 218 34.00 24.43 -47.94
CA THR A 218 35.25 24.09 -48.64
C THR A 218 35.00 23.14 -49.82
N THR A 219 35.81 23.22 -50.86
CA THR A 219 35.75 22.27 -51.98
C THR A 219 36.16 20.89 -51.48
N ASN A 220 35.28 19.90 -51.65
CA ASN A 220 35.53 18.51 -51.29
C ASN A 220 35.04 17.57 -52.41
N PRO A 221 35.96 16.94 -53.17
CA PRO A 221 35.61 15.99 -54.21
C PRO A 221 34.82 14.77 -53.70
N GLN A 222 34.91 14.48 -52.40
CA GLN A 222 34.15 13.42 -51.74
C GLN A 222 32.67 13.77 -51.56
N CYS A 223 32.18 14.91 -52.06
CA CYS A 223 30.75 15.21 -52.11
C CYS A 223 30.12 14.90 -53.48
N GLY A 224 30.86 14.23 -54.37
CA GLY A 224 30.34 13.60 -55.60
C GLY A 224 31.01 14.07 -56.90
N SER A 225 31.45 15.33 -56.98
CA SER A 225 32.18 15.86 -58.16
C SER A 225 33.40 16.68 -57.73
N ARG A 226 34.33 16.95 -58.66
CA ARG A 226 35.56 17.73 -58.37
C ARG A 226 35.30 19.17 -57.89
N THR A 227 34.10 19.70 -58.15
CA THR A 227 33.67 21.03 -57.73
C THR A 227 32.63 20.98 -56.62
N ALA A 228 32.39 19.80 -56.03
CA ALA A 228 31.42 19.68 -54.94
C ALA A 228 31.95 20.35 -53.67
N THR A 229 31.02 20.87 -52.88
CA THR A 229 31.31 21.65 -51.67
C THR A 229 30.86 20.84 -50.45
N GLN A 230 31.64 20.89 -49.39
CA GLN A 230 31.28 20.42 -48.07
C GLN A 230 31.07 21.63 -47.15
N THR A 231 30.01 21.57 -46.35
CA THR A 231 29.61 22.64 -45.44
C THR A 231 29.82 22.18 -44.01
N PHE A 232 30.47 23.01 -43.20
CA PHE A 232 30.53 22.84 -41.75
C PHE A 232 29.24 23.36 -41.13
N CYS A 233 28.51 22.49 -40.45
CA CYS A 233 27.22 22.77 -39.83
C CYS A 233 27.40 22.87 -38.32
N VAL A 234 26.81 23.90 -37.71
CA VAL A 234 26.89 24.15 -36.26
C VAL A 234 25.47 24.32 -35.73
N ARG A 235 25.16 23.67 -34.61
CA ARG A 235 23.83 23.75 -33.99
C ARG A 235 23.47 25.21 -33.69
N GLU A 236 22.24 25.60 -34.01
CA GLU A 236 21.68 26.94 -33.77
C GLU A 236 21.47 27.24 -32.28
#